data_AF-A0A3P7LTB8-F1
#
_entry.id   AF-A0A3P7LTB8-F1
#
_cell.length_a   1.000
_cell.length_b   1.000
_cell.length_c   1.000
_cell.angle_alpha   90.00
_cell.angle_beta   90.00
_cell.angle_gamma   90.00
#
_symmetry.space_group_name_H-M   'P 1'
#
loop_
_entity.id
_entity.type
_entity.pdbx_description
1 polymer ?
#
loop_
_entity_poly.entity_id
_entity_poly.type
_entity_poly.pdbx_seq_one_letter_code
_entity_poly.pdbx_strand_id
1 'polypeptide(L)'
;MEVPVFLSGTIVDLSGRTLSGQTGEAFLVSTRQGRPSAVGLNCALGAKDMRPFIEAMANFSEALVICYPNAGLPNALGGYDETPEDMAKVLKQFAMDGLVNIVGGCCGTTPDHISAIANAVKGVAPRQPPPDPNAGNLLLSGLEPMIVGPFSNFINIGERCNVAGSRRFYINMDEGLLDGPYAMSKFLRLLATEPDVAKVPVCIDSSDFSVIVAGLESIQGKCIVNSISLKEGEETFKERAQLVRRYGAAVVVMAFDE
;
A
#
# COMPACT_ATOMS: atom_id res chain seq x y z
N MET A 1 2.00 -22.40 13.40
CA MET A 1 0.93 -21.54 13.91
C MET A 1 0.89 -20.32 12.99
N GLU A 2 -0.20 -20.12 12.26
CA GLU A 2 -0.40 -18.87 11.52
C GLU A 2 -0.76 -17.78 12.53
N VAL A 3 0.03 -16.70 12.57
CA VAL A 3 -0.20 -15.56 13.46
C VAL A 3 -0.92 -14.48 12.67
N PRO A 4 -2.07 -13.94 13.15
CA PRO A 4 -2.75 -12.86 12.45
C PRO A 4 -1.87 -11.61 12.40
N VAL A 5 -1.73 -11.02 11.22
CA VAL A 5 -0.92 -9.81 11.00
C VAL A 5 -1.85 -8.61 10.84
N PHE A 6 -1.63 -7.57 11.64
CA PHE A 6 -2.31 -6.29 11.51
C PHE A 6 -1.32 -5.27 10.95
N LEU A 7 -1.73 -4.53 9.91
CA LEU A 7 -0.93 -3.48 9.30
C LEU A 7 -1.63 -2.14 9.45
N SER A 8 -1.06 -1.23 10.23
CA SER A 8 -1.57 0.13 10.37
C SER A 8 -0.60 1.12 9.77
N GLY A 9 -1.12 1.97 8.87
CA GLY A 9 -0.41 3.12 8.32
C GLY A 9 -0.69 4.40 9.10
N THR A 10 0.09 5.44 8.81
CA THR A 10 -0.14 6.79 9.34
C THR A 10 -0.25 7.75 8.17
N ILE A 11 -1.41 8.39 8.02
CA ILE A 11 -1.61 9.52 7.12
C ILE A 11 -1.23 10.80 7.88
N VAL A 12 -0.29 11.57 7.34
CA VAL A 12 0.37 12.64 8.11
C VAL A 12 -0.46 13.92 8.20
N ASP A 13 -1.31 14.17 7.21
CA ASP A 13 -2.16 15.36 7.12
C ASP A 13 -3.38 15.12 6.21
N LEU A 14 -4.16 16.17 5.96
CA LEU A 14 -5.36 16.12 5.13
C LEU A 14 -5.09 15.90 3.63
N SER A 15 -3.84 15.82 3.18
CA SER A 15 -3.52 15.39 1.81
C SER A 15 -3.84 13.91 1.56
N GLY A 16 -4.03 13.12 2.63
CA GLY A 16 -4.34 11.70 2.51
C GLY A 16 -3.14 10.82 2.19
N ARG A 17 -1.91 11.31 2.47
CA ARG A 17 -0.68 10.59 2.17
C ARG A 17 0.10 10.18 3.43
N THR A 18 0.81 9.05 3.33
CA THR A 18 1.83 8.66 4.29
C THR A 18 3.04 9.61 4.20
N LEU A 19 3.96 9.52 5.15
CA LEU A 19 5.22 10.28 5.08
C LEU A 19 6.04 9.95 3.83
N SER A 20 5.95 8.71 3.35
CA SER A 20 6.57 8.23 2.12
C SER A 20 5.75 8.56 0.86
N GLY A 21 4.69 9.36 0.99
CA GLY A 21 3.89 9.90 -0.10
C GLY A 21 2.76 9.00 -0.62
N GLN A 22 2.57 7.79 -0.08
CA GLN A 22 1.56 6.86 -0.55
C GLN A 22 0.15 7.25 -0.10
N THR A 23 -0.83 7.09 -0.99
CA THR A 23 -2.26 7.07 -0.64
C THR A 23 -2.61 5.80 0.14
N GLY A 24 -3.74 5.80 0.86
CA GLY A 24 -4.21 4.63 1.60
C GLY A 24 -4.44 3.41 0.71
N GLU A 25 -5.02 3.60 -0.46
CA GLU A 25 -5.27 2.55 -1.45
C GLU A 25 -3.96 2.00 -2.03
N ALA A 26 -2.99 2.87 -2.33
CA ALA A 26 -1.66 2.41 -2.76
C ALA A 26 -0.97 1.58 -1.68
N PHE A 27 -1.07 1.98 -0.42
CA PHE A 27 -0.56 1.19 0.72
C PHE A 27 -1.23 -0.19 0.80
N LEU A 28 -2.55 -0.26 0.62
CA LEU A 28 -3.28 -1.53 0.58
C LEU A 28 -2.81 -2.43 -0.58
N VAL A 29 -2.63 -1.88 -1.78
CA VAL A 29 -2.11 -2.64 -2.93
C VAL A 29 -0.70 -3.17 -2.66
N SER A 30 0.17 -2.35 -2.09
CA SER A 30 1.60 -2.65 -1.85
C SER A 30 1.82 -3.74 -0.79
N THR A 31 0.84 -3.95 0.08
CA THR A 31 0.94 -4.89 1.21
C THR A 31 0.01 -6.10 1.08
N ARG A 32 -0.83 -6.14 0.03
CA ARG A 32 -1.88 -7.15 -0.15
C ARG A 32 -1.38 -8.59 -0.15
N GLN A 33 -0.18 -8.85 -0.69
CA GLN A 33 0.46 -10.17 -0.73
C GLN A 33 0.67 -10.77 0.66
N GLY A 34 0.83 -9.93 1.69
CA GLY A 34 0.98 -10.35 3.08
C GLY A 34 -0.30 -10.92 3.69
N ARG A 35 -1.45 -10.76 3.00
CA ARG A 35 -2.78 -11.19 3.46
C ARG A 35 -3.05 -10.79 4.93
N PRO A 36 -2.87 -9.50 5.27
CA PRO A 36 -3.09 -9.04 6.64
C PRO A 36 -4.54 -9.35 7.05
N SER A 37 -4.70 -9.84 8.28
CA SER A 37 -6.04 -10.06 8.86
C SER A 37 -6.77 -8.75 9.07
N ALA A 38 -6.03 -7.67 9.33
CA ALA A 38 -6.58 -6.34 9.44
C ALA A 38 -5.61 -5.26 8.91
N VAL A 39 -6.17 -4.20 8.34
CA VAL A 39 -5.47 -3.04 7.80
C VAL A 39 -6.11 -1.76 8.31
N GLY A 40 -5.38 -0.65 8.42
CA GLY A 40 -6.01 0.56 8.90
C GLY A 40 -5.07 1.72 9.14
N LEU A 41 -5.53 2.67 9.94
CA LEU A 41 -4.80 3.90 10.23
C LEU A 41 -4.72 4.20 11.72
N ASN A 42 -3.63 4.86 12.10
CA ASN A 42 -3.42 5.37 13.43
C ASN A 42 -2.63 6.68 13.48
N CYS A 43 -2.72 7.35 14.62
CA CYS A 43 -1.96 8.56 14.92
C CYS A 43 -2.21 9.71 13.92
N ALA A 44 -1.40 10.77 14.05
CA ALA A 44 -1.35 12.02 13.27
C ALA A 44 -2.65 12.84 13.25
N LEU A 45 -3.77 12.23 12.87
CA LEU A 45 -5.08 12.84 12.74
C LEU A 45 -5.99 12.46 13.91
N GLY A 46 -6.92 13.37 14.23
CA GLY A 46 -8.08 13.06 15.06
C GLY A 46 -9.10 12.20 14.31
N ALA A 47 -10.08 11.65 15.02
CA ALA A 47 -11.08 10.75 14.43
C ALA A 47 -11.84 11.41 13.27
N LYS A 48 -12.26 12.66 13.43
CA LYS A 48 -13.03 13.38 12.41
C LYS A 48 -12.27 13.52 11.08
N ASP A 49 -10.99 13.87 11.17
CA ASP A 49 -10.13 14.11 10.01
C ASP A 49 -9.71 12.81 9.32
N MET A 50 -9.66 11.70 10.07
CA MET A 50 -9.29 10.39 9.55
C MET A 50 -10.43 9.71 8.76
N ARG A 51 -11.67 10.16 8.91
CA ARG A 51 -12.87 9.54 8.29
C ARG A 51 -12.76 9.28 6.79
N PRO A 52 -12.46 10.26 5.93
CA PRO A 52 -12.44 10.03 4.49
C PRO A 52 -11.43 8.95 4.08
N PHE A 53 -10.31 8.86 4.80
CA PHE A 53 -9.26 7.88 4.51
C PHE A 53 -9.64 6.47 4.97
N ILE A 54 -10.29 6.35 6.13
CA ILE A 54 -10.84 5.07 6.60
C ILE A 54 -11.94 4.59 5.67
N GLU A 55 -12.81 5.48 5.20
CA GLU A 55 -13.88 5.13 4.25
C GLU A 55 -13.31 4.64 2.92
N ALA A 56 -12.31 5.34 2.36
CA ALA A 56 -11.62 4.91 1.14
C ALA A 56 -10.98 3.52 1.32
N MET A 57 -10.25 3.30 2.42
CA MET A 57 -9.65 2.00 2.72
C MET A 57 -10.68 0.90 2.95
N ALA A 58 -11.79 1.21 3.62
CA ALA A 58 -12.88 0.27 3.86
C ALA A 58 -13.60 -0.12 2.57
N ASN A 59 -13.71 0.78 1.59
CA ASN A 59 -14.29 0.45 0.29
C ASN A 59 -13.32 -0.33 -0.61
N PHE A 60 -12.01 -0.20 -0.38
CA PHE A 60 -10.98 -0.81 -1.21
C PHE A 60 -10.48 -2.18 -0.71
N SER A 61 -10.65 -2.50 0.57
CA SER A 61 -10.02 -3.66 1.22
C SER A 61 -10.99 -4.82 1.49
N GLU A 62 -10.52 -6.05 1.27
CA GLU A 62 -11.19 -7.28 1.74
C GLU A 62 -10.83 -7.64 3.20
N ALA A 63 -9.80 -7.01 3.77
CA ALA A 63 -9.38 -7.25 5.15
C ALA A 63 -10.28 -6.51 6.15
N LEU A 64 -10.17 -6.89 7.43
CA LEU A 64 -10.78 -6.12 8.52
C LEU A 64 -10.16 -4.72 8.58
N VAL A 65 -10.93 -3.72 8.99
CA VAL A 65 -10.44 -2.33 9.10
C VAL A 65 -10.23 -1.94 10.56
N ILE A 66 -9.04 -1.42 10.86
CA ILE A 66 -8.70 -0.89 12.18
C ILE A 66 -8.56 0.64 12.16
N CYS A 67 -8.99 1.32 13.21
CA CYS A 67 -8.84 2.77 13.32
C CYS A 67 -8.58 3.17 14.77
N TYR A 68 -7.43 3.76 15.04
CA TYR A 68 -7.09 4.25 16.38
C TYR A 68 -6.43 5.64 16.29
N PRO A 69 -7.24 6.70 16.16
CA PRO A 69 -6.78 8.07 15.95
C PRO A 69 -6.26 8.72 17.24
N ASN A 70 -5.70 9.92 17.11
CA ASN A 70 -5.40 10.76 18.26
C ASN A 70 -6.68 11.35 18.88
N ALA A 71 -6.58 11.83 20.13
CA ALA A 71 -7.63 12.64 20.77
C ALA A 71 -7.63 14.07 20.18
N GLY A 72 -7.99 14.19 18.91
CA GLY A 72 -7.89 15.42 18.14
C GLY A 72 -6.47 15.76 17.68
N LEU A 73 -6.30 16.94 17.12
CA LEU A 73 -4.99 17.49 16.75
C LEU A 73 -4.29 18.07 17.98
N PRO A 74 -2.94 18.02 18.04
CA PRO A 74 -2.20 18.61 19.15
C PRO A 74 -2.43 20.12 19.21
N ASN A 75 -2.66 20.65 20.42
CA ASN A 75 -2.81 22.08 20.66
C ASN A 75 -1.45 22.78 20.73
N ALA A 76 -1.46 24.12 20.89
CA ALA A 76 -0.24 24.93 20.91
C ALA A 76 0.74 24.58 22.06
N LEU A 77 0.27 23.88 23.10
CA LEU A 77 1.05 23.41 24.23
C LEU A 77 1.51 21.94 24.06
N GLY A 78 1.19 21.31 22.92
CA GLY A 78 1.48 19.89 22.65
C GLY A 78 0.53 18.92 23.36
N GLY A 79 -0.54 19.41 23.97
CA GLY A 79 -1.60 18.62 24.58
C GLY A 79 -2.72 18.27 23.60
N TYR A 80 -3.71 17.51 24.09
CA TYR A 80 -4.87 17.05 23.32
C TYR A 80 -6.14 17.45 24.05
N ASP A 81 -7.04 18.16 23.36
CA ASP A 81 -8.23 18.78 23.96
C ASP A 81 -9.52 18.01 23.65
N GLU A 82 -9.48 17.02 22.74
CA GLU A 82 -10.67 16.21 22.43
C GLU A 82 -11.05 15.36 23.64
N THR A 83 -12.33 15.38 23.99
CA THR A 83 -12.84 14.65 25.17
C THR A 83 -13.11 13.18 24.85
N PRO A 84 -13.17 12.29 25.88
CA PRO A 84 -13.62 10.92 25.72
C PRO A 84 -14.95 10.79 24.97
N GLU A 85 -15.92 11.66 25.29
CA GLU A 85 -17.26 11.66 24.69
C GLU A 85 -17.24 12.07 23.22
N ASP A 86 -16.47 13.10 22.88
CA ASP A 86 -16.36 13.60 21.50
C ASP A 86 -15.71 12.55 20.59
N MET A 87 -14.59 11.97 21.02
CA MET A 87 -13.89 10.94 20.26
C MET A 87 -14.77 9.68 20.09
N ALA A 88 -15.41 9.22 21.17
CA ALA A 88 -16.30 8.06 21.16
C ALA A 88 -17.51 8.26 20.24
N LYS A 89 -18.07 9.48 20.19
CA LYS A 89 -19.19 9.81 19.29
C LYS A 89 -18.80 9.64 17.82
N VAL A 90 -17.61 10.10 17.42
CA VAL A 90 -17.14 9.97 16.03
C VAL A 90 -16.85 8.50 15.69
N LEU A 91 -16.14 7.77 16.55
CA LEU A 91 -15.83 6.35 16.31
C LEU A 91 -17.08 5.46 16.32
N LYS A 92 -18.10 5.80 17.11
CA LYS A 92 -19.42 5.16 17.01
C LYS A 92 -20.05 5.34 15.64
N GLN A 93 -19.95 6.54 15.06
CA GLN A 93 -20.46 6.77 13.71
C GLN A 93 -19.72 5.92 12.68
N PHE A 94 -18.41 5.77 12.79
CA PHE A 94 -17.63 4.89 11.89
C PHE A 94 -18.13 3.44 11.97
N ALA A 95 -18.38 2.96 13.19
CA ALA A 95 -18.90 1.61 13.40
C ALA A 95 -20.33 1.46 12.84
N MET A 96 -21.21 2.43 13.08
CA MET A 96 -22.59 2.42 12.57
C MET A 96 -22.67 2.48 11.05
N ASP A 97 -21.74 3.19 10.41
CA ASP A 97 -21.61 3.28 8.96
C ASP A 97 -20.93 2.04 8.36
N GLY A 98 -20.53 1.07 9.19
CA GLY A 98 -19.90 -0.16 8.74
C GLY A 98 -18.51 0.05 8.16
N LEU A 99 -17.74 1.04 8.64
CA LEU A 99 -16.40 1.35 8.14
C LEU A 99 -15.29 0.60 8.85
N VAL A 100 -15.51 0.18 10.11
CA VAL A 100 -14.46 -0.35 10.99
C VAL A 100 -14.85 -1.68 11.64
N ASN A 101 -13.82 -2.46 11.97
CA ASN A 101 -13.93 -3.72 12.71
C ASN A 101 -13.34 -3.61 14.11
N ILE A 102 -12.26 -2.84 14.27
CA ILE A 102 -11.59 -2.59 15.55
C ILE A 102 -11.33 -1.09 15.67
N VAL A 103 -11.70 -0.51 16.81
CA VAL A 103 -11.43 0.89 17.13
C VAL A 103 -10.61 1.00 18.40
N GLY A 104 -9.82 2.07 18.50
CA GLY A 104 -9.01 2.36 19.67
C GLY A 104 -8.56 3.81 19.73
N GLY A 105 -7.45 4.04 20.41
CA GLY A 105 -6.86 5.37 20.56
C GLY A 105 -5.34 5.36 20.41
N CYS A 106 -4.78 6.50 20.02
CA CYS A 106 -3.35 6.74 19.93
C CYS A 106 -2.95 7.91 20.85
N CYS A 107 -2.23 8.92 20.37
CA CYS A 107 -1.74 10.01 21.19
C CYS A 107 -2.89 10.84 21.79
N GLY A 108 -2.74 11.24 23.06
CA GLY A 108 -3.76 11.98 23.81
C GLY A 108 -4.88 11.13 24.39
N THR A 109 -5.01 9.87 23.98
CA THR A 109 -6.08 8.99 24.49
C THR A 109 -5.73 8.41 25.86
N THR A 110 -6.75 8.25 26.71
CA THR A 110 -6.63 7.77 28.09
C THR A 110 -7.54 6.56 28.33
N PRO A 111 -7.44 5.85 29.47
CA PRO A 111 -8.41 4.81 29.82
C PRO A 111 -9.87 5.27 29.78
N ASP A 112 -10.14 6.55 30.11
CA ASP A 112 -11.49 7.13 30.01
C ASP A 112 -11.97 7.19 28.57
N HIS A 113 -11.10 7.58 27.63
CA HIS A 113 -11.40 7.52 26.18
C HIS A 113 -11.73 6.09 25.75
N ILE A 114 -10.89 5.12 26.12
CA ILE A 114 -11.11 3.71 25.75
C ILE A 114 -12.42 3.18 26.33
N SER A 115 -12.76 3.53 27.59
CA SER A 115 -14.02 3.19 28.23
C SER A 115 -15.22 3.80 27.49
N ALA A 116 -15.15 5.09 27.15
CA ALA A 116 -16.19 5.78 26.39
C ALA A 116 -16.39 5.16 25.00
N ILE A 117 -15.30 4.88 24.28
CA ILE A 117 -15.33 4.22 22.96
C ILE A 117 -15.98 2.84 23.07
N ALA A 118 -15.51 2.00 24.00
CA ALA A 118 -16.01 0.65 24.20
C ALA A 118 -17.51 0.64 24.52
N ASN A 119 -17.99 1.55 25.36
CA ASN A 119 -19.41 1.70 25.66
C ASN A 119 -20.21 2.21 24.46
N ALA A 120 -19.66 3.14 23.68
CA ALA A 120 -20.35 3.74 22.54
C ALA A 120 -20.55 2.76 21.38
N VAL A 121 -19.58 1.88 21.10
CA VAL A 121 -19.65 0.86 20.03
C VAL A 121 -20.28 -0.46 20.48
N LYS A 122 -20.58 -0.62 21.77
CA LYS A 122 -21.19 -1.84 22.31
C LYS A 122 -22.51 -2.14 21.59
N GLY A 123 -22.63 -3.35 21.04
CA GLY A 123 -23.82 -3.79 20.32
C GLY A 123 -23.93 -3.31 18.87
N VAL A 124 -22.95 -2.56 18.36
CA VAL A 124 -22.86 -2.22 16.93
C VAL A 124 -22.21 -3.40 16.19
N ALA A 125 -22.82 -3.81 15.08
CA ALA A 125 -22.26 -4.88 14.25
C ALA A 125 -20.96 -4.40 13.57
N PRO A 126 -19.87 -5.19 13.61
CA PRO A 126 -18.66 -4.86 12.87
C PRO A 126 -18.90 -4.82 11.37
N ARG A 127 -18.09 -4.01 10.65
CA ARG A 127 -18.02 -4.01 9.19
C ARG A 127 -17.96 -5.43 8.63
N GLN A 128 -18.78 -5.72 7.63
CA GLN A 128 -18.66 -6.93 6.82
C GLN A 128 -17.84 -6.58 5.58
N PRO A 129 -16.61 -7.10 5.43
CA PRO A 129 -15.81 -6.80 4.25
C PRO A 129 -16.55 -7.23 2.97
N PRO A 130 -16.58 -6.40 1.93
CA PRO A 130 -17.17 -6.80 0.66
C PRO A 130 -16.35 -7.95 0.05
N PRO A 131 -16.96 -8.80 -0.81
CA PRO A 131 -16.19 -9.64 -1.72
C PRO A 131 -15.18 -8.78 -2.48
N ASP A 132 -13.94 -9.27 -2.68
CA ASP A 132 -12.81 -8.50 -3.19
C ASP A 132 -13.24 -7.45 -4.25
N PRO A 133 -13.25 -6.15 -3.87
CA PRO A 133 -13.79 -5.10 -4.74
C PRO A 133 -12.96 -4.91 -6.01
N ASN A 134 -11.75 -5.50 -6.04
CA ASN A 134 -10.82 -5.45 -7.15
C ASN A 134 -10.65 -6.82 -7.84
N ALA A 135 -11.56 -7.77 -7.60
CA ALA A 135 -11.49 -9.10 -8.17
C ALA A 135 -11.37 -9.06 -9.70
N GLY A 136 -10.41 -9.81 -10.25
CA GLY A 136 -10.17 -9.89 -11.69
C GLY A 136 -9.36 -8.73 -12.28
N ASN A 137 -8.97 -7.74 -11.48
CA ASN A 137 -8.08 -6.66 -11.92
C ASN A 137 -6.61 -6.96 -11.59
N LEU A 138 -5.70 -6.49 -12.45
CA LEU A 138 -4.30 -6.36 -12.12
C LEU A 138 -4.12 -5.11 -11.26
N LEU A 139 -3.60 -5.31 -10.04
CA LEU A 139 -3.28 -4.23 -9.11
C LEU A 139 -1.79 -3.97 -9.08
N LEU A 140 -1.42 -2.72 -9.32
CA LEU A 140 -0.07 -2.18 -9.21
C LEU A 140 -0.11 -0.91 -8.36
N SER A 141 1.04 -0.45 -7.87
CA SER A 141 1.10 0.84 -7.17
C SER A 141 2.49 1.49 -7.29
N GLY A 142 2.48 2.82 -7.38
CA GLY A 142 3.60 3.67 -6.99
C GLY A 142 3.26 4.34 -5.67
N LEU A 143 3.20 5.67 -5.66
CA LEU A 143 2.54 6.45 -4.59
C LEU A 143 1.00 6.41 -4.70
N GLU A 144 0.47 6.09 -5.87
CA GLU A 144 -0.96 5.94 -6.15
C GLU A 144 -1.27 4.53 -6.68
N PRO A 145 -2.49 4.01 -6.45
CA PRO A 145 -2.89 2.73 -7.00
C PRO A 145 -3.07 2.84 -8.52
N MET A 146 -2.69 1.79 -9.24
CA MET A 146 -3.02 1.61 -10.64
C MET A 146 -3.77 0.30 -10.81
N ILE A 147 -5.02 0.41 -11.25
CA ILE A 147 -5.94 -0.72 -11.41
C ILE A 147 -6.15 -0.93 -12.90
N VAL A 148 -5.75 -2.10 -13.39
CA VAL A 148 -5.91 -2.49 -14.79
C VAL A 148 -6.95 -3.60 -14.85
N GLY A 149 -8.11 -3.27 -15.40
CA GLY A 149 -9.25 -4.18 -15.52
C GLY A 149 -9.67 -4.46 -16.95
N PRO A 150 -10.75 -5.23 -17.17
CA PRO A 150 -11.21 -5.63 -18.51
C PRO A 150 -11.59 -4.47 -19.43
N PHE A 151 -11.95 -3.31 -18.86
CA PHE A 151 -12.35 -2.11 -19.60
C PHE A 151 -11.24 -1.05 -19.67
N SER A 152 -10.06 -1.34 -19.14
CA SER A 152 -8.91 -0.45 -19.28
C SER A 152 -8.48 -0.40 -20.76
N ASN A 153 -8.14 0.80 -21.24
CA ASN A 153 -7.49 0.95 -22.54
C ASN A 153 -6.08 0.32 -22.52
N PHE A 154 -5.41 0.33 -23.68
CA PHE A 154 -4.02 -0.08 -23.76
C PHE A 154 -3.16 0.67 -22.74
N ILE A 155 -2.45 -0.10 -21.91
CA ILE A 155 -1.56 0.43 -20.87
C ILE A 155 -0.16 0.56 -21.44
N ASN A 156 0.28 1.81 -21.62
CA ASN A 156 1.64 2.09 -22.05
C ASN A 156 2.62 1.92 -20.88
N ILE A 157 3.59 1.01 -21.01
CA ILE A 157 4.71 0.86 -20.07
C ILE A 157 5.90 1.65 -20.62
N GLY A 158 6.46 2.53 -19.80
CA GLY A 158 7.61 3.37 -20.18
C GLY A 158 7.26 4.60 -21.02
N GLU A 159 5.98 4.91 -21.23
CA GLU A 159 5.55 6.16 -21.87
C GLU A 159 4.99 7.14 -20.82
N ARG A 160 5.52 8.38 -20.84
CA ARG A 160 5.11 9.60 -20.09
C ARG A 160 5.70 9.79 -18.68
N CYS A 161 6.86 10.45 -18.65
CA CYS A 161 7.27 11.36 -17.56
C CYS A 161 7.64 12.78 -18.10
N ASN A 162 7.29 13.11 -19.34
CA ASN A 162 7.26 14.48 -19.89
C ASN A 162 6.34 14.55 -21.14
N VAL A 163 6.04 15.77 -21.61
CA VAL A 163 5.20 16.07 -22.80
C VAL A 163 5.75 15.46 -24.12
N ALA A 164 6.96 14.89 -24.10
CA ALA A 164 7.67 14.39 -25.27
C ALA A 164 7.94 12.87 -25.25
N GLY A 165 7.35 12.08 -24.33
CA GLY A 165 7.32 10.62 -24.39
C GLY A 165 8.69 9.96 -24.66
N SER A 166 9.54 9.83 -23.65
CA SER A 166 10.84 9.18 -23.82
C SER A 166 10.78 7.66 -23.55
N ARG A 167 11.22 6.85 -24.52
CA ARG A 167 11.52 5.39 -24.39
C ARG A 167 12.49 5.00 -23.26
N ARG A 168 13.00 5.96 -22.49
CA ARG A 168 14.10 5.82 -21.52
C ARG A 168 13.64 5.43 -20.10
N PHE A 169 12.36 5.16 -19.87
CA PHE A 169 11.82 4.87 -18.52
C PHE A 169 11.33 3.43 -18.35
N TYR A 170 11.96 2.52 -19.08
CA TYR A 170 12.12 1.13 -18.70
C TYR A 170 13.46 1.03 -17.96
N ILE A 171 13.46 0.51 -16.73
CA ILE A 171 14.68 0.48 -15.92
C ILE A 171 15.38 -0.83 -16.22
N ASN A 172 16.38 -0.76 -17.09
CA ASN A 172 17.31 -1.85 -17.35
C ASN A 172 18.72 -1.32 -17.07
N MET A 173 19.46 -2.07 -16.26
CA MET A 173 20.82 -1.75 -15.82
C MET A 173 21.82 -2.82 -16.28
N ASP A 174 21.46 -3.57 -17.32
CA ASP A 174 22.24 -4.68 -17.87
C ASP A 174 23.32 -4.11 -18.80
N GLU A 175 24.44 -3.70 -18.22
CA GLU A 175 25.62 -3.26 -18.95
C GLU A 175 26.88 -3.83 -18.28
N GLY A 176 27.80 -4.36 -19.07
CA GLY A 176 28.96 -5.13 -18.54
C GLY A 176 29.93 -4.31 -17.68
N LEU A 177 29.84 -2.99 -17.72
CA LEU A 177 30.64 -2.06 -16.92
C LEU A 177 29.90 -1.52 -15.68
N LEU A 178 28.63 -1.88 -15.49
CA LEU A 178 27.82 -1.47 -14.35
C LEU A 178 27.73 -2.61 -13.32
N ASP A 179 27.79 -2.25 -12.04
CA ASP A 179 27.26 -3.09 -10.98
C ASP A 179 25.72 -3.00 -11.03
N GLY A 180 25.09 -3.94 -11.73
CA GLY A 180 23.65 -3.97 -11.99
C GLY A 180 22.80 -3.85 -10.72
N PRO A 181 22.98 -4.73 -9.71
CA PRO A 181 22.23 -4.66 -8.46
C PRO A 181 22.38 -3.33 -7.73
N TYR A 182 23.60 -2.78 -7.65
CA TYR A 182 23.83 -1.47 -7.04
C TYR A 182 23.16 -0.34 -7.83
N ALA A 183 23.33 -0.33 -9.16
CA ALA A 183 22.78 0.69 -10.04
C ALA A 183 21.25 0.71 -10.00
N MET A 184 20.61 -0.47 -10.06
CA MET A 184 19.16 -0.62 -9.95
C MET A 184 18.66 -0.10 -8.61
N SER A 185 19.25 -0.56 -7.50
CA SER A 185 18.85 -0.13 -6.16
C SER A 185 18.98 1.37 -5.98
N LYS A 186 20.11 1.94 -6.41
CA LYS A 186 20.40 3.37 -6.31
C LYS A 186 19.41 4.19 -7.16
N PHE A 187 19.17 3.78 -8.39
CA PHE A 187 18.27 4.49 -9.29
C PHE A 187 16.84 4.49 -8.77
N LEU A 188 16.32 3.36 -8.29
CA LEU A 188 14.97 3.28 -7.74
C LEU A 188 14.80 4.14 -6.48
N ARG A 189 15.81 4.17 -5.61
CA ARG A 189 15.80 5.02 -4.42
C ARG A 189 15.85 6.51 -4.76
N LEU A 190 16.57 6.89 -5.83
CA LEU A 190 16.55 8.25 -6.36
C LEU A 190 15.21 8.59 -7.03
N LEU A 191 14.63 7.66 -7.78
CA LEU A 191 13.31 7.84 -8.38
C LEU A 191 12.24 8.11 -7.32
N ALA A 192 12.32 7.43 -6.17
CA ALA A 192 11.43 7.62 -5.05
C ALA A 192 11.48 9.03 -4.44
N THR A 193 12.53 9.83 -4.70
CA THR A 193 12.61 11.22 -4.21
C THR A 193 11.86 12.21 -5.11
N GLU A 194 11.40 11.80 -6.29
CA GLU A 194 10.65 12.64 -7.23
C GLU A 194 9.17 12.21 -7.29
N PRO A 195 8.26 12.88 -6.55
CA PRO A 195 6.87 12.43 -6.40
C PRO A 195 6.12 12.26 -7.72
N ASP A 196 6.40 13.12 -8.70
CA ASP A 196 5.78 13.07 -10.02
C ASP A 196 6.14 11.81 -10.83
N VAL A 197 7.31 11.23 -10.54
CA VAL A 197 7.75 9.98 -11.16
C VAL A 197 7.33 8.80 -10.29
N ALA A 198 7.47 8.91 -8.98
CA ALA A 198 7.16 7.85 -8.03
C ALA A 198 5.65 7.51 -7.95
N LYS A 199 4.76 8.38 -8.42
CA LYS A 199 3.31 8.14 -8.38
C LYS A 199 2.85 6.92 -9.19
N VAL A 200 3.55 6.59 -10.27
CA VAL A 200 3.22 5.45 -11.13
C VAL A 200 4.01 4.19 -10.73
N PRO A 201 3.47 2.98 -10.99
CA PRO A 201 4.20 1.74 -10.76
C PRO A 201 5.44 1.63 -11.66
N VAL A 202 6.43 0.87 -11.18
CA VAL A 202 7.68 0.62 -11.90
C VAL A 202 7.65 -0.76 -12.57
N CYS A 203 8.23 -0.86 -13.76
CA CYS A 203 8.63 -2.13 -14.38
C CYS A 203 10.13 -2.32 -14.17
N ILE A 204 10.51 -3.26 -13.31
CA ILE A 204 11.90 -3.62 -13.06
C ILE A 204 12.30 -4.58 -14.16
N ASP A 205 13.30 -4.20 -14.94
CA ASP A 205 13.75 -5.01 -16.05
C ASP A 205 15.20 -5.45 -15.93
N SER A 206 15.43 -6.74 -16.08
CA SER A 206 16.76 -7.31 -16.21
C SER A 206 16.70 -8.76 -16.68
N SER A 207 17.73 -9.16 -17.41
CA SER A 207 18.07 -10.56 -17.68
C SER A 207 18.78 -11.25 -16.50
N ASP A 208 19.32 -10.46 -15.56
CA ASP A 208 19.94 -10.94 -14.32
C ASP A 208 18.93 -10.87 -13.17
N PHE A 209 18.56 -12.04 -12.64
CA PHE A 209 17.59 -12.14 -11.55
C PHE A 209 18.08 -11.49 -10.25
N SER A 210 19.39 -11.35 -10.03
CA SER A 210 19.92 -10.64 -8.87
C SER A 210 19.59 -9.14 -8.92
N VAL A 211 19.58 -8.55 -10.11
CA VAL A 211 19.16 -7.16 -10.35
C VAL A 211 17.66 -7.00 -10.09
N ILE A 212 16.85 -7.97 -10.52
CA ILE A 212 15.41 -8.01 -10.22
C ILE A 212 15.17 -7.99 -8.70
N VAL A 213 15.87 -8.85 -7.94
CA VAL A 213 15.76 -8.90 -6.48
C VAL A 213 16.16 -7.58 -5.83
N ALA A 214 17.29 -7.01 -6.25
CA ALA A 214 17.74 -5.70 -5.75
C ALA A 214 16.73 -4.58 -6.02
N GLY A 215 16.04 -4.66 -7.17
CA GLY A 215 14.95 -3.76 -7.50
C GLY A 215 13.72 -3.94 -6.62
N LEU A 216 13.29 -5.19 -6.41
CA LEU A 216 12.16 -5.55 -5.53
C LEU A 216 12.38 -5.08 -4.09
N GLU A 217 13.61 -5.14 -3.59
CA GLU A 217 14.00 -4.66 -2.26
C GLU A 217 14.06 -3.14 -2.14
N SER A 218 14.08 -2.43 -3.27
CA SER A 218 14.29 -0.97 -3.32
C SER A 218 13.03 -0.18 -3.68
N ILE A 219 11.92 -0.84 -4.01
CA ILE A 219 10.66 -0.21 -4.40
C ILE A 219 9.63 -0.27 -3.27
N GLN A 220 8.86 0.81 -3.10
CA GLN A 220 7.80 0.89 -2.09
C GLN A 220 6.48 0.25 -2.56
N GLY A 221 6.13 0.49 -3.83
CA GLY A 221 4.86 0.05 -4.41
C GLY A 221 4.94 -1.31 -5.10
N LYS A 222 3.78 -1.83 -5.51
CA LYS A 222 3.68 -3.08 -6.25
C LYS A 222 4.07 -2.87 -7.71
N CYS A 223 5.21 -3.42 -8.08
CA CYS A 223 5.83 -3.29 -9.40
C CYS A 223 5.50 -4.47 -10.35
N ILE A 224 6.02 -4.37 -11.57
CA ILE A 224 6.09 -5.45 -12.55
C ILE A 224 7.55 -5.94 -12.61
N VAL A 225 7.75 -7.24 -12.54
CA VAL A 225 9.02 -7.91 -12.85
C VAL A 225 9.03 -8.31 -14.31
N ASN A 226 10.03 -7.84 -15.06
CA ASN A 226 10.30 -8.24 -16.43
C ASN A 226 11.74 -8.77 -16.53
N SER A 227 11.96 -10.08 -16.62
CA SER A 227 10.99 -11.16 -16.71
C SER A 227 11.54 -12.46 -16.11
N ILE A 228 10.70 -13.49 -16.11
CA ILE A 228 11.12 -14.88 -15.90
C ILE A 228 10.73 -15.71 -17.13
N SER A 229 11.40 -16.84 -17.36
CA SER A 229 11.14 -17.75 -18.48
C SER A 229 11.51 -19.19 -18.11
N LEU A 230 11.23 -20.14 -19.01
CA LEU A 230 11.56 -21.56 -18.85
C LEU A 230 12.94 -21.93 -19.42
N LYS A 231 13.71 -20.96 -19.93
CA LYS A 231 15.02 -21.16 -20.58
C LYS A 231 16.03 -21.95 -19.74
N GLU A 232 15.98 -21.79 -18.42
CA GLU A 232 16.89 -22.45 -17.46
C GLU A 232 16.21 -23.64 -16.75
N GLY A 233 15.08 -24.09 -17.29
CA GLY A 233 14.30 -25.20 -16.76
C GLY A 233 13.20 -24.80 -15.78
N GLU A 234 12.32 -25.76 -15.52
CA GLU A 234 11.10 -25.58 -14.72
C GLU A 234 11.39 -25.26 -13.24
N GLU A 235 12.43 -25.87 -12.66
CA GLU A 235 12.74 -25.67 -11.25
C GLU A 235 13.22 -24.25 -10.97
N THR A 236 14.15 -23.72 -11.78
CA THR A 236 14.58 -22.32 -11.68
C THR A 236 13.43 -21.35 -11.94
N PHE A 237 12.54 -21.65 -12.88
CA PHE A 237 11.33 -20.86 -13.10
C PHE A 237 10.44 -20.81 -11.83
N LYS A 238 10.18 -21.97 -11.19
CA LYS A 238 9.37 -22.04 -9.96
C LYS A 238 10.02 -21.27 -8.82
N GLU A 239 11.32 -21.39 -8.61
CA GLU A 239 12.06 -20.66 -7.58
C GLU A 239 11.92 -19.15 -7.76
N ARG A 240 12.16 -18.65 -8.98
CA ARG A 240 12.02 -17.23 -9.33
C ARG A 240 10.57 -16.77 -9.16
N ALA A 241 9.60 -17.53 -9.65
CA ALA A 241 8.17 -17.20 -9.52
C ALA A 241 7.70 -17.15 -8.06
N GLN A 242 8.18 -18.07 -7.21
CA GLN A 242 7.89 -18.07 -5.77
C GLN A 242 8.46 -16.84 -5.08
N LEU A 243 9.68 -16.42 -5.46
CA LEU A 243 10.29 -15.22 -4.90
C LEU A 243 9.53 -13.95 -5.32
N VAL A 244 9.20 -13.80 -6.60
CA VAL A 244 8.39 -12.68 -7.11
C VAL A 244 7.03 -12.61 -6.39
N ARG A 245 6.38 -13.77 -6.19
CA ARG A 245 5.14 -13.88 -5.42
C ARG A 245 5.33 -13.46 -3.95
N ARG A 246 6.47 -13.80 -3.34
CA ARG A 246 6.79 -13.43 -1.96
C ARG A 246 6.97 -11.92 -1.78
N TYR A 247 7.63 -11.26 -2.72
CA TYR A 247 7.72 -9.79 -2.76
C TYR A 247 6.38 -9.13 -3.15
N GLY A 248 5.49 -9.86 -3.80
CA GLY A 248 4.13 -9.40 -4.13
C GLY A 248 4.03 -8.64 -5.45
N ALA A 249 5.01 -8.77 -6.34
CA ALA A 249 5.01 -8.10 -7.63
C ALA A 249 4.19 -8.84 -8.69
N ALA A 250 3.76 -8.11 -9.72
CA ALA A 250 3.29 -8.71 -10.97
C ALA A 250 4.49 -9.21 -11.79
N VAL A 251 4.25 -10.11 -12.75
CA VAL A 251 5.34 -10.74 -13.50
C VAL A 251 5.02 -10.87 -14.98
N VAL A 252 6.01 -10.58 -15.80
CA VAL A 252 6.04 -10.93 -17.22
C VAL A 252 6.71 -12.30 -17.35
N VAL A 253 5.99 -13.26 -17.91
CA VAL A 253 6.53 -14.57 -18.27
C VAL A 253 6.80 -14.58 -19.76
N MET A 254 8.06 -14.66 -20.16
CA MET A 254 8.42 -14.75 -21.57
C MET A 254 8.08 -16.14 -22.12
N ALA A 255 7.51 -16.17 -23.33
CA ALA A 255 7.31 -17.40 -24.11
C ALA A 255 8.64 -17.85 -24.73
N PHE A 256 9.57 -18.25 -23.86
CA PHE A 256 10.90 -18.73 -24.20
C PHE A 256 11.20 -19.95 -23.34
N ASP A 257 11.34 -21.11 -23.98
CA ASP A 257 11.59 -22.42 -23.40
C ASP A 257 12.99 -22.96 -23.76
N GLU A 258 13.32 -24.15 -23.25
CA GLU A 258 14.60 -24.85 -23.47
C GLU A 258 14.82 -25.32 -24.91
#